data_AF-A0A318KPF6-F1
#
_entry.id   AF-A0A318KPF6-F1
#
_cell.length_a   1.000
_cell.length_b   1.000
_cell.length_c   1.000
_cell.angle_alpha   90.00
_cell.angle_beta   90.00
_cell.angle_gamma   90.00
#
_symmetry.space_group_name_H-M   'P 1'
#
loop_
_entity.id
_entity.type
_entity.pdbx_description
1 polymer ?
#
loop_
_entity_poly.entity_id
_entity_poly.type
_entity_poly.pdbx_seq_one_letter_code
_entity_poly.pdbx_strand_id
1 'polypeptide(L)'
;MKNKLLTSKCLAFLCNIVIILLPILVWDIIVLFVLAGILPAGMLDVVDPFVEILMIVSLLLTNVFIAVSYGQTFGAVSFDIRVVDLSKKKASRLQCMLRELIGFSLPFFILYWLFNYIGIVAYLLVNLLVILIDPYGRSIVDYITHTRTISAYDAGAPVKKKIAKKNEVEEVKEVVKPQPAAAPAPAVQDVRDGIYKVDLHMHSRYSDDGDFSVEELFAMAKRNGIQTISIADHNSIKANFEAAILADRYQINYIPGIEMDCSFHGTNLHLLGYGIDYKDERYIQLSNYHLKQERKASIERVDKFEAVTGLKLDVDLLLSMNNAGIITGEMIGEQLLNNPAYADEELLKPYRVGGERNDNPYVNFYWDFFAQGKPAYVDIAYPTMQDMVELIKDTGGIPILAHPKKPFGCDSETLKAILDCGVRGLEVFSSYHSPEEIACYLQIVKETSCLVTCGSDFHGKTKPSIEMGVSGAEPKYDKLISIFTKKFIDA
;
A
#
# COMPACT_ATOMS: atom_id res chain seq x y z
N MET A 1 -14.55 0.28 5.25
CA MET A 1 -13.84 -0.59 6.23
C MET A 1 -14.61 -1.84 6.68
N LYS A 2 -15.87 -1.75 7.16
CA LYS A 2 -16.63 -2.92 7.65
C LYS A 2 -16.71 -4.10 6.66
N ASN A 3 -16.99 -3.83 5.39
CA ASN A 3 -17.10 -4.88 4.37
C ASN A 3 -15.76 -5.58 4.10
N LYS A 4 -14.64 -4.84 4.10
CA LYS A 4 -13.29 -5.41 3.83
C LYS A 4 -12.82 -6.33 4.96
N LEU A 5 -13.03 -5.93 6.22
CA LEU A 5 -12.72 -6.78 7.38
C LEU A 5 -13.60 -8.04 7.41
N LEU A 6 -14.88 -7.93 7.05
CA LEU A 6 -15.77 -9.07 6.95
C LEU A 6 -15.31 -10.05 5.85
N THR A 7 -14.90 -9.54 4.68
CA THR A 7 -14.33 -10.35 3.60
C THR A 7 -13.05 -11.06 4.04
N SER A 8 -12.10 -10.35 4.66
CA SER A 8 -10.86 -10.96 5.20
C SER A 8 -11.16 -12.05 6.22
N LYS A 9 -12.15 -11.85 7.10
CA LYS A 9 -12.58 -12.85 8.09
C LYS A 9 -13.17 -14.10 7.44
N CYS A 10 -14.00 -13.92 6.42
CA CYS A 10 -14.58 -15.05 5.67
C CYS A 10 -13.49 -15.83 4.94
N LEU A 11 -12.55 -15.15 4.27
CA LEU A 11 -11.44 -15.80 3.57
C LEU A 11 -10.50 -16.53 4.54
N ALA A 12 -10.17 -15.93 5.68
CA ALA A 12 -9.37 -16.60 6.71
C ALA A 12 -10.06 -17.87 7.25
N PHE A 13 -11.38 -17.82 7.47
CA PHE A 13 -12.16 -18.98 7.88
C PHE A 13 -12.13 -20.09 6.82
N LEU A 14 -12.33 -19.74 5.54
CA LEU A 14 -12.27 -20.69 4.43
C LEU A 14 -10.87 -21.32 4.27
N CYS A 15 -9.80 -20.53 4.37
CA CYS A 15 -8.42 -21.06 4.30
C CYS A 15 -8.14 -22.07 5.41
N ASN A 16 -8.61 -21.81 6.63
CA ASN A 16 -8.45 -22.76 7.73
C ASN A 16 -9.22 -24.06 7.48
N ILE A 17 -10.44 -23.98 6.92
CA ILE A 17 -11.19 -25.18 6.49
C ILE A 17 -10.37 -25.99 5.49
N VAL A 18 -9.83 -25.36 4.45
CA VAL A 18 -9.06 -26.06 3.40
C VAL A 18 -7.88 -26.82 3.99
N ILE A 19 -7.11 -26.18 4.89
CA ILE A 19 -5.94 -26.80 5.50
C ILE A 19 -6.34 -28.03 6.34
N ILE A 20 -7.42 -27.91 7.09
CA ILE A 20 -7.89 -29.01 7.94
C ILE A 20 -8.43 -30.17 7.09
N LEU A 21 -9.04 -29.88 5.94
CA LEU A 21 -9.57 -30.87 5.00
C LEU A 21 -8.54 -31.42 4.00
N LEU A 22 -7.26 -31.00 4.08
CA LEU A 22 -6.18 -31.53 3.23
C LEU A 22 -6.12 -33.08 3.18
N PRO A 23 -6.32 -33.82 4.29
CA PRO A 23 -6.33 -35.29 4.23
C PRO A 23 -7.48 -35.85 3.38
N ILE A 24 -8.63 -35.17 3.32
CA ILE A 24 -9.76 -35.57 2.46
C ILE A 24 -9.41 -35.36 0.98
N LEU A 25 -8.68 -34.30 0.65
CA LEU A 25 -8.23 -34.09 -0.73
C LEU A 25 -7.30 -35.20 -1.23
N VAL A 26 -6.49 -35.78 -0.33
CA VAL A 26 -5.67 -36.96 -0.66
C VAL A 26 -6.57 -38.16 -1.02
N TRP A 27 -7.66 -38.34 -0.28
CA TRP A 27 -8.66 -39.38 -0.57
C TRP A 27 -9.35 -39.14 -1.92
N ASP A 28 -9.80 -37.91 -2.18
CA ASP A 28 -10.47 -37.54 -3.44
C ASP A 28 -9.58 -37.82 -4.65
N ILE A 29 -8.29 -37.50 -4.57
CA ILE A 29 -7.33 -37.78 -5.64
C ILE A 29 -7.20 -39.29 -5.89
N ILE A 30 -7.15 -40.10 -4.83
CA ILE A 30 -7.03 -41.55 -4.94
C ILE A 30 -8.30 -42.15 -5.55
N VAL A 31 -9.48 -41.66 -5.15
CA VAL A 31 -10.76 -42.04 -5.78
C VAL A 31 -10.77 -41.71 -7.26
N LEU A 32 -10.31 -40.51 -7.65
CA LEU A 32 -10.22 -40.13 -9.07
C LEU A 32 -9.29 -41.06 -9.86
N PHE A 33 -8.16 -41.48 -9.28
CA PHE A 33 -7.26 -42.45 -9.90
C PHE A 33 -7.86 -43.86 -10.00
N VAL A 34 -8.66 -44.28 -9.01
CA VAL A 34 -9.41 -45.54 -9.09
C VAL A 34 -10.47 -45.46 -10.19
N LEU A 35 -11.24 -44.36 -10.26
CA LEU A 35 -12.25 -44.13 -11.30
C LEU A 35 -11.65 -44.03 -12.70
N ALA A 36 -10.43 -43.50 -12.82
CA ALA A 36 -9.67 -43.44 -14.06
C ALA A 36 -8.99 -44.78 -14.45
N GLY A 37 -9.10 -45.82 -13.61
CA GLY A 37 -8.46 -47.12 -13.84
C GLY A 37 -6.94 -47.13 -13.66
N ILE A 38 -6.36 -46.08 -13.06
CA ILE A 38 -4.93 -45.97 -12.77
C ILE A 38 -4.57 -46.79 -11.53
N LEU A 39 -5.46 -46.86 -10.55
CA LEU A 39 -5.29 -47.63 -9.31
C LEU A 39 -6.39 -48.70 -9.14
N PRO A 40 -6.08 -49.84 -8.47
CA PRO A 40 -7.08 -50.86 -8.18
C PRO A 40 -8.06 -50.39 -7.09
N ALA A 41 -9.33 -50.82 -7.16
CA ALA A 41 -10.36 -50.43 -6.20
C ALA A 41 -10.03 -50.79 -4.74
N GLY A 42 -9.35 -51.91 -4.50
CA GLY A 42 -8.91 -52.32 -3.16
C GLY A 42 -7.86 -51.40 -2.52
N MET A 43 -7.36 -50.40 -3.25
CA MET A 43 -6.51 -49.35 -2.68
C MET A 43 -7.31 -48.45 -1.72
N LEU A 44 -8.63 -48.30 -1.92
CA LEU A 44 -9.47 -47.50 -1.02
C LEU A 44 -9.54 -48.13 0.38
N ASP A 45 -9.71 -49.45 0.47
CA ASP A 45 -9.72 -50.18 1.74
C ASP A 45 -8.41 -50.02 2.55
N VAL A 46 -7.29 -49.80 1.84
CA VAL A 46 -5.99 -49.52 2.46
C VAL A 46 -5.90 -48.08 2.91
N VAL A 47 -6.34 -47.12 2.08
CA VAL A 47 -6.15 -45.68 2.27
C VAL A 47 -7.11 -45.08 3.29
N ASP A 48 -8.35 -45.56 3.34
CA ASP A 48 -9.40 -45.08 4.24
C ASP A 48 -8.94 -44.95 5.71
N PRO A 49 -8.38 -46.00 6.35
CA PRO A 49 -7.93 -45.88 7.73
C PRO A 49 -6.75 -44.90 7.89
N PHE A 50 -5.89 -44.74 6.89
CA PHE A 50 -4.82 -43.73 6.95
C PHE A 50 -5.36 -42.32 6.87
N VAL A 51 -6.35 -42.06 6.01
CA VAL A 51 -6.99 -40.75 5.88
C VAL A 51 -7.75 -40.41 7.17
N GLU A 52 -8.45 -41.36 7.77
CA GLU A 52 -9.11 -41.17 9.07
C GLU A 52 -8.10 -40.83 10.18
N ILE A 53 -7.00 -41.58 10.28
CA ILE A 53 -5.92 -41.30 11.24
C ILE A 53 -5.31 -39.92 10.96
N LEU A 54 -5.05 -39.60 9.69
CA LEU A 54 -4.46 -38.32 9.29
C LEU A 54 -5.40 -37.15 9.58
N MET A 55 -6.71 -37.34 9.45
CA MET A 55 -7.73 -36.37 9.87
C MET A 55 -7.70 -36.14 11.37
N ILE A 56 -7.64 -37.21 12.18
CA ILE A 56 -7.54 -37.10 13.65
C ILE A 56 -6.25 -36.37 14.05
N VAL A 57 -5.12 -36.76 13.45
CA VAL A 57 -3.81 -36.14 13.71
C VAL A 57 -3.80 -34.68 13.27
N SER A 58 -4.35 -34.35 12.10
CA SER A 58 -4.48 -32.98 11.59
C SER A 58 -5.28 -32.11 12.56
N LEU A 59 -6.42 -32.60 13.06
CA LEU A 59 -7.24 -31.89 14.04
C LEU A 59 -6.51 -31.68 15.37
N LEU A 60 -5.80 -32.70 15.87
CA LEU A 60 -5.02 -32.59 17.12
C LEU A 60 -3.84 -31.62 16.99
N LEU A 61 -3.06 -31.74 15.91
CA LEU A 61 -1.92 -30.86 15.65
C LEU A 61 -2.35 -29.41 15.42
N THR A 62 -3.47 -29.19 14.74
CA THR A 62 -4.03 -27.86 14.53
C THR A 62 -4.39 -27.20 15.86
N ASN A 63 -5.01 -27.93 16.79
CA ASN A 63 -5.27 -27.43 18.15
C ASN A 63 -3.98 -27.07 18.90
N VAL A 64 -2.94 -27.90 18.81
CA VAL A 64 -1.63 -27.64 19.43
C VAL A 64 -0.98 -26.40 18.81
N PHE A 65 -0.99 -26.30 17.48
CA PHE A 65 -0.43 -25.16 16.75
C PHE A 65 -1.13 -23.85 17.14
N ILE A 66 -2.46 -23.84 17.20
CA ILE A 66 -3.26 -22.68 17.60
C ILE A 66 -2.98 -22.26 19.05
N ALA A 67 -2.76 -23.23 19.93
CA ALA A 67 -2.39 -22.98 21.32
C ALA A 67 -1.05 -22.24 21.45
N VAL A 68 -0.05 -22.65 20.66
CA VAL A 68 1.29 -22.04 20.71
C VAL A 68 1.36 -20.73 19.91
N SER A 69 0.55 -20.59 18.87
CA SER A 69 0.48 -19.40 18.02
C SER A 69 -0.46 -18.32 18.54
N TYR A 70 -1.17 -18.56 19.66
CA TYR A 70 -2.17 -17.67 20.23
C TYR A 70 -3.29 -17.28 19.23
N GLY A 71 -3.82 -18.26 18.52
CA GLY A 71 -4.90 -18.03 17.55
C GLY A 71 -4.45 -17.45 16.21
N GLN A 72 -3.14 -17.43 15.94
CA GLN A 72 -2.58 -17.11 14.62
C GLN A 72 -2.55 -18.39 13.77
N THR A 73 -3.70 -18.70 13.17
CA THR A 73 -3.82 -19.74 12.14
C THR A 73 -3.22 -19.26 10.82
N PHE A 74 -2.99 -20.17 9.88
CA PHE A 74 -2.50 -19.79 8.55
C PHE A 74 -3.41 -18.76 7.88
N GLY A 75 -4.73 -18.98 7.86
CA GLY A 75 -5.68 -18.00 7.34
C GLY A 75 -5.64 -16.67 8.10
N ALA A 76 -5.46 -16.70 9.43
CA ALA A 76 -5.33 -15.48 10.21
C ALA A 76 -4.04 -14.70 9.89
N VAL A 77 -2.94 -15.39 9.62
CA VAL A 77 -1.67 -14.76 9.19
C VAL A 77 -1.79 -14.20 7.78
N SER A 78 -2.37 -14.97 6.84
CA SER A 78 -2.54 -14.56 5.44
C SER A 78 -3.43 -13.33 5.25
N PHE A 79 -4.31 -13.03 6.21
CA PHE A 79 -5.27 -11.93 6.14
C PHE A 79 -5.13 -10.91 7.28
N ASP A 80 -3.99 -10.89 8.00
CA ASP A 80 -3.69 -9.96 9.10
C ASP A 80 -4.80 -9.92 10.19
N ILE A 81 -5.25 -11.09 10.65
CA ILE A 81 -6.30 -11.22 11.67
C ILE A 81 -5.73 -11.70 12.99
N ARG A 82 -6.16 -11.10 14.10
CA ARG A 82 -5.79 -11.52 15.46
C ARG A 82 -7.00 -11.89 16.30
N VAL A 83 -6.86 -12.98 17.08
CA VAL A 83 -7.84 -13.37 18.09
C VAL A 83 -7.52 -12.64 19.39
N VAL A 84 -8.51 -11.90 19.90
CA VAL A 84 -8.43 -11.17 21.16
C VAL A 84 -9.60 -11.53 22.06
N ASP A 85 -9.46 -11.26 23.34
CA ASP A 85 -10.60 -11.28 24.26
C ASP A 85 -11.56 -10.09 24.00
N LEU A 86 -12.70 -10.06 24.67
CA LEU A 86 -13.66 -8.94 24.57
C LEU A 86 -13.05 -7.58 24.96
N SER A 87 -11.99 -7.57 25.78
CA SER A 87 -11.24 -6.39 26.19
C SER A 87 -10.20 -5.93 25.15
N LYS A 88 -10.09 -6.59 23.99
CA LYS A 88 -9.06 -6.39 22.95
C LYS A 88 -7.64 -6.80 23.36
N LYS A 89 -7.47 -7.46 24.50
CA LYS A 89 -6.17 -8.03 24.87
C LYS A 89 -5.98 -9.37 24.19
N LYS A 90 -4.71 -9.76 24.02
CA LYS A 90 -4.33 -11.06 23.47
C LYS A 90 -5.08 -12.19 24.21
N ALA A 91 -5.82 -13.01 23.46
CA ALA A 91 -6.54 -14.13 24.05
C ALA A 91 -5.56 -15.12 24.70
N SER A 92 -5.97 -15.69 25.83
CA SER A 92 -5.15 -16.71 26.51
C SER A 92 -5.04 -17.99 25.67
N ARG A 93 -3.99 -18.77 25.90
CA ARG A 93 -3.81 -20.07 25.21
C ARG A 93 -5.02 -20.98 25.39
N LEU A 94 -5.59 -21.00 26.61
CA LEU A 94 -6.78 -21.78 26.92
C LEU A 94 -7.99 -21.31 26.11
N GLN A 95 -8.21 -20.00 25.98
CA GLN A 95 -9.29 -19.47 25.14
C GLN A 95 -9.11 -19.83 23.67
N CYS A 96 -7.89 -19.73 23.13
CA CYS A 96 -7.62 -20.12 21.74
C CYS A 96 -7.82 -21.62 21.50
N MET A 97 -7.41 -22.47 22.45
CA MET A 97 -7.65 -23.92 22.39
C MET A 97 -9.13 -24.27 22.47
N LEU A 98 -9.86 -23.71 23.44
CA LEU A 98 -11.31 -23.94 23.58
C LEU A 98 -12.06 -23.45 22.33
N ARG A 99 -11.60 -22.36 21.72
CA ARG A 99 -12.20 -21.81 20.51
C ARG A 99 -12.10 -22.76 19.33
N GLU A 100 -10.97 -23.43 19.16
CA GLU A 100 -10.79 -24.43 18.10
C GLU A 100 -11.49 -25.76 18.43
N LEU A 101 -11.34 -26.21 19.67
CA LEU A 101 -11.90 -27.48 20.13
C LEU A 101 -13.43 -27.48 20.03
N ILE A 102 -14.07 -26.42 20.53
CA ILE A 102 -15.54 -26.29 20.54
C ILE A 102 -16.05 -25.77 19.19
N GLY A 103 -15.24 -24.99 18.47
CA GLY A 103 -15.65 -24.36 17.21
C GLY A 103 -15.41 -25.16 15.97
N PHE A 104 -14.65 -26.24 16.08
CA PHE A 104 -14.37 -27.08 14.93
C PHE A 104 -14.23 -28.54 15.33
N SER A 105 -13.27 -28.89 16.19
CA SER A 105 -12.89 -30.30 16.40
C SER A 105 -14.01 -31.17 16.98
N LEU A 106 -14.68 -30.75 18.05
CA LEU A 106 -15.79 -31.48 18.65
C LEU A 106 -17.03 -31.51 17.75
N PRO A 107 -17.52 -30.37 17.21
CA PRO A 107 -18.62 -30.39 16.24
C PRO A 107 -18.32 -31.30 15.05
N PHE A 108 -17.09 -31.29 14.53
CA PHE A 108 -16.70 -32.12 13.41
C PHE A 108 -16.93 -33.61 13.71
N PHE A 109 -16.36 -34.12 14.82
CA PHE A 109 -16.53 -35.53 15.19
C PHE A 109 -17.98 -35.89 15.55
N ILE A 110 -18.64 -35.07 16.37
CA ILE A 110 -19.99 -35.35 16.85
C ILE A 110 -20.99 -35.35 15.68
N LEU A 111 -20.90 -34.35 14.81
CA LEU A 111 -21.83 -34.21 13.68
C LEU A 111 -21.51 -35.19 12.57
N TYR A 112 -20.24 -35.53 12.35
CA TYR A 112 -19.88 -36.64 11.48
C TYR A 112 -20.48 -37.96 11.98
N TRP A 113 -20.34 -38.25 13.27
CA TRP A 113 -20.88 -39.49 13.83
C TRP A 113 -22.41 -39.57 13.80
N LEU A 114 -23.11 -38.45 14.05
CA LEU A 114 -24.57 -38.41 14.10
C LEU A 114 -25.24 -38.27 12.72
N PHE A 115 -24.63 -37.49 11.82
CA PHE A 115 -25.27 -37.01 10.59
C PHE A 115 -24.33 -37.08 9.38
N ASN A 116 -23.17 -37.72 9.51
CA ASN A 116 -22.15 -37.80 8.47
C ASN A 116 -21.71 -36.39 7.98
N TYR A 117 -21.17 -36.29 6.77
CA TYR A 117 -20.70 -35.03 6.19
C TYR A 117 -21.79 -33.94 6.11
N ILE A 118 -23.06 -34.33 6.02
CA ILE A 118 -24.19 -33.38 5.97
C ILE A 118 -24.25 -32.56 7.27
N GLY A 119 -24.03 -33.19 8.42
CA GLY A 119 -23.97 -32.49 9.70
C GLY A 119 -22.84 -31.48 9.78
N ILE A 120 -21.65 -31.85 9.29
CA ILE A 120 -20.49 -30.94 9.25
C ILE A 120 -20.79 -29.73 8.36
N VAL A 121 -21.27 -29.96 7.13
CA VAL A 121 -21.56 -28.88 6.17
C VAL A 121 -22.63 -27.94 6.72
N ALA A 122 -23.70 -28.48 7.30
CA ALA A 122 -24.74 -27.68 7.93
C ALA A 122 -24.17 -26.79 9.05
N TYR A 123 -23.31 -27.34 9.90
CA TYR A 123 -22.65 -26.57 10.96
C TYR A 123 -21.74 -25.46 10.42
N LEU A 124 -20.94 -25.74 9.40
CA LEU A 124 -20.05 -24.75 8.79
C LEU A 124 -20.86 -23.62 8.13
N LEU A 125 -21.97 -23.93 7.47
CA LEU A 125 -22.87 -22.94 6.87
C LEU A 125 -23.53 -22.06 7.92
N VAL A 126 -24.03 -22.66 9.01
CA VAL A 126 -24.62 -21.90 10.12
C VAL A 126 -23.56 -20.98 10.75
N ASN A 127 -22.33 -21.48 10.95
CA ASN A 127 -21.26 -20.67 11.53
C ASN A 127 -20.85 -19.51 10.60
N LEU A 128 -20.79 -19.75 9.29
CA LEU A 128 -20.55 -18.71 8.28
C LEU A 128 -21.66 -17.65 8.28
N LEU A 129 -22.93 -18.05 8.37
CA LEU A 129 -24.06 -17.13 8.47
C LEU A 129 -23.97 -16.25 9.73
N VAL A 130 -23.57 -16.84 10.87
CA VAL A 130 -23.38 -16.07 12.12
C VAL A 130 -22.26 -15.03 11.96
N ILE A 131 -21.15 -15.37 11.30
CA ILE A 131 -20.07 -14.42 10.98
C ILE A 131 -20.57 -13.29 10.08
N LEU A 132 -21.40 -13.59 9.08
CA LEU A 132 -21.93 -12.60 8.15
C LEU A 132 -22.93 -11.63 8.80
N ILE A 133 -23.71 -12.11 9.77
CA ILE A 133 -24.76 -11.32 10.43
C ILE A 133 -24.21 -10.52 11.62
N ASP A 134 -23.21 -11.02 12.35
CA ASP A 134 -22.66 -10.30 13.50
C ASP A 134 -21.87 -9.06 13.05
N PRO A 135 -22.17 -7.86 13.59
CA PRO A 135 -21.51 -6.61 13.20
C PRO A 135 -20.01 -6.57 13.51
N TYR A 136 -19.50 -7.50 14.32
CA TYR A 136 -18.09 -7.68 14.63
C TYR A 136 -17.48 -8.92 13.98
N GLY A 137 -18.23 -9.63 13.12
CA GLY A 137 -17.79 -10.84 12.42
C GLY A 137 -17.42 -11.98 13.38
N ARG A 138 -18.14 -12.14 14.49
CA ARG A 138 -17.95 -13.25 15.44
C ARG A 138 -18.59 -14.52 14.93
N SER A 139 -17.89 -15.63 15.13
CA SER A 139 -18.44 -16.99 14.98
C SER A 139 -19.30 -17.37 16.19
N ILE A 140 -20.04 -18.49 16.11
CA ILE A 140 -20.78 -19.04 17.26
C ILE A 140 -19.87 -19.20 18.47
N VAL A 141 -18.65 -19.65 18.24
CA VAL A 141 -17.74 -20.00 19.33
C VAL A 141 -17.10 -18.78 19.95
N ASP A 142 -16.97 -17.68 19.23
CA ASP A 142 -16.54 -16.41 19.79
C ASP A 142 -17.47 -15.93 20.93
N TYR A 143 -18.76 -16.28 20.88
CA TYR A 143 -19.69 -16.03 21.99
C TYR A 143 -19.43 -16.94 23.19
N ILE A 144 -19.07 -18.21 22.96
CA ILE A 144 -18.81 -19.21 23.99
C ILE A 144 -17.48 -18.92 24.70
N THR A 145 -16.43 -18.58 23.95
CA THR A 145 -15.08 -18.35 24.49
C THR A 145 -14.81 -16.92 24.91
N HIS A 146 -15.80 -16.03 24.74
CA HIS A 146 -15.66 -14.59 24.98
C HIS A 146 -14.46 -14.00 24.22
N THR A 147 -14.35 -14.34 22.94
CA THR A 147 -13.29 -13.86 22.04
C THR A 147 -13.89 -13.09 20.88
N ARG A 148 -13.03 -12.41 20.12
CA ARG A 148 -13.37 -11.91 18.78
C ARG A 148 -12.11 -11.80 17.94
N THR A 149 -12.30 -11.84 16.63
CA THR A 149 -11.25 -11.51 15.67
C THR A 149 -11.25 -10.03 15.33
N ILE A 150 -10.09 -9.41 15.38
CA ILE A 150 -9.86 -8.04 14.96
C ILE A 150 -8.74 -8.00 13.93
N SER A 151 -8.64 -6.89 13.19
CA SER A 151 -7.49 -6.67 12.34
C SER A 151 -6.23 -6.61 13.20
N ALA A 152 -5.09 -7.11 12.74
CA ALA A 152 -3.82 -7.08 13.48
C ALA A 152 -3.44 -5.64 13.89
N TYR A 153 -3.88 -4.66 13.10
CA TYR A 153 -3.75 -3.22 13.33
C TYR A 153 -4.60 -2.72 14.52
N ASP A 154 -5.78 -3.30 14.77
CA ASP A 154 -6.69 -2.90 15.87
C ASP A 154 -6.27 -3.47 17.25
N ALA A 155 -5.36 -4.45 17.26
CA ALA A 155 -5.00 -5.23 18.44
C ALA A 155 -4.00 -4.55 19.40
N GLY A 156 -3.49 -3.37 19.00
CA GLY A 156 -2.50 -2.58 19.75
C GLY A 156 -3.05 -1.40 20.55
N ALA A 157 -4.34 -1.05 20.43
CA ALA A 157 -4.88 0.12 21.13
C ALA A 157 -5.10 -0.17 22.64
N PRO A 158 -4.57 0.65 23.57
CA PRO A 158 -4.81 0.47 25.00
C PRO A 158 -6.29 0.57 25.35
N VAL A 159 -6.73 -0.30 26.26
CA VAL A 159 -8.12 -0.41 26.73
C VAL A 159 -8.52 0.88 27.44
N LYS A 160 -9.40 1.69 26.83
CA LYS A 160 -10.10 2.80 27.48
C LYS A 160 -10.78 2.30 28.77
N LYS A 161 -10.34 2.80 29.93
CA LYS A 161 -11.03 2.61 31.21
C LYS A 161 -12.47 3.14 31.06
N LYS A 162 -13.44 2.37 31.57
CA LYS A 162 -14.84 2.78 31.74
C LYS A 162 -14.90 4.12 32.48
N ILE A 163 -15.33 5.18 31.79
CA ILE A 163 -15.84 6.38 32.44
C ILE A 163 -17.35 6.23 32.54
N ALA A 164 -17.85 6.51 33.74
CA ALA A 164 -19.23 6.37 34.15
C ALA A 164 -20.19 7.23 33.31
N LYS A 165 -21.42 6.73 33.16
CA LYS A 165 -22.57 7.45 32.62
C LYS A 165 -22.74 8.81 33.31
N LYS A 166 -22.77 9.89 32.53
CA LYS A 166 -23.77 10.97 32.63
C LYS A 166 -23.55 12.01 31.53
N ASN A 167 -24.42 12.02 30.54
CA ASN A 167 -25.38 13.11 30.31
C ASN A 167 -26.02 12.90 28.93
N GLU A 168 -27.34 13.03 28.92
CA GLU A 168 -28.19 13.04 27.74
C GLU A 168 -27.73 14.16 26.81
N VAL A 169 -27.54 13.82 25.54
CA VAL A 169 -27.49 14.80 24.45
C VAL A 169 -28.46 14.29 23.40
N GLU A 170 -29.43 15.13 23.10
CA GLU A 170 -30.56 14.90 22.20
C GLU A 170 -30.09 14.49 20.79
N GLU A 171 -30.82 13.56 20.19
CA GLU A 171 -30.69 13.18 18.78
C GLU A 171 -30.97 14.40 17.89
N VAL A 172 -29.91 15.03 17.37
CA VAL A 172 -30.02 15.85 16.16
C VAL A 172 -29.90 14.91 14.97
N LYS A 173 -31.05 14.59 14.37
CA LYS A 173 -31.14 13.93 13.06
C LYS A 173 -30.62 14.88 11.98
N GLU A 174 -29.33 14.82 11.68
CA GLU A 174 -28.79 15.45 10.47
C GLU A 174 -29.07 14.55 9.27
N VAL A 175 -30.01 14.98 8.45
CA VAL A 175 -30.30 14.40 7.13
C VAL A 175 -29.14 14.75 6.21
N VAL A 176 -28.22 13.80 6.01
CA VAL A 176 -27.22 13.88 4.95
C VAL A 176 -27.96 13.87 3.61
N LYS A 177 -28.17 15.05 3.02
CA LYS A 177 -28.54 15.15 1.61
C LYS A 177 -27.34 14.70 0.78
N PRO A 178 -27.51 13.78 -0.19
CA PRO A 178 -26.44 13.41 -1.09
C PRO A 178 -25.95 14.66 -1.85
N GLN A 179 -24.63 14.89 -1.81
CA GLN A 179 -23.99 15.85 -2.71
C GLN A 179 -24.29 15.44 -4.16
N PRO A 180 -24.62 16.38 -5.06
CA PRO A 180 -24.86 16.05 -6.46
C PRO A 180 -23.59 15.49 -7.09
N ALA A 181 -23.75 14.43 -7.88
CA ALA A 181 -22.72 13.96 -8.80
C ALA A 181 -22.18 15.15 -9.60
N ALA A 182 -20.85 15.26 -9.67
CA ALA A 182 -20.17 16.27 -10.46
C ALA A 182 -20.72 16.24 -11.90
N ALA A 183 -21.14 17.41 -12.39
CA ALA A 183 -21.66 17.55 -13.75
C ALA A 183 -20.61 17.07 -14.78
N PRO A 184 -21.04 16.48 -15.91
CA PRO A 184 -20.12 16.13 -16.99
C PRO A 184 -19.39 17.40 -17.47
N ALA A 185 -18.07 17.31 -17.57
CA ALA A 185 -17.20 18.41 -17.96
C ALA A 185 -17.59 18.94 -19.35
N PRO A 186 -17.51 20.27 -19.58
CA PRO A 186 -17.77 20.87 -20.88
C PRO A 186 -16.73 20.43 -21.93
N ALA A 187 -17.14 20.50 -23.19
CA ALA A 187 -16.35 20.11 -24.35
C ALA A 187 -15.00 20.85 -24.45
N VAL A 188 -14.02 20.12 -24.97
CA VAL A 188 -12.61 20.47 -25.22
C VAL A 188 -12.45 21.91 -25.75
N GLN A 189 -11.72 22.73 -25.00
CA GLN A 189 -11.12 23.98 -25.48
C GLN A 189 -9.68 24.05 -24.95
N ASP A 190 -8.76 24.27 -25.90
CA ASP A 190 -7.38 24.78 -25.83
C ASP A 190 -6.47 24.27 -24.71
N VAL A 191 -5.36 23.64 -25.13
CA VAL A 191 -4.22 23.28 -24.26
C VAL A 191 -3.84 24.50 -23.43
N ARG A 192 -3.95 24.41 -22.10
CA ARG A 192 -3.57 25.52 -21.21
C ARG A 192 -2.08 25.80 -21.37
N ASP A 193 -1.72 27.09 -21.46
CA ASP A 193 -0.34 27.54 -21.56
C ASP A 193 0.51 26.92 -20.42
N GLY A 194 1.65 26.32 -20.78
CA GLY A 194 2.59 25.71 -19.83
C GLY A 194 2.47 24.18 -19.65
N ILE A 195 1.40 23.54 -20.15
CA ILE A 195 1.28 22.08 -20.11
C ILE A 195 2.06 21.45 -21.27
N TYR A 196 3.01 20.59 -20.93
CA TYR A 196 3.79 19.82 -21.91
C TYR A 196 3.10 18.49 -22.25
N LYS A 197 3.31 18.02 -23.49
CA LYS A 197 2.64 16.82 -24.03
C LYS A 197 3.16 15.50 -23.44
N VAL A 198 4.18 15.53 -22.59
CA VAL A 198 4.80 14.37 -21.93
C VAL A 198 4.93 14.66 -20.45
N ASP A 199 4.48 13.73 -19.61
CA ASP A 199 4.68 13.78 -18.16
C ASP A 199 5.01 12.38 -17.61
N LEU A 200 6.28 12.15 -17.28
CA LEU A 200 6.76 10.82 -16.92
C LEU A 200 6.80 10.58 -15.40
N HIS A 201 6.44 11.56 -14.59
CA HIS A 201 6.55 11.47 -13.15
C HIS A 201 5.30 12.01 -12.47
N MET A 202 4.45 11.10 -12.01
CA MET A 202 3.25 11.41 -11.24
C MET A 202 2.88 10.23 -10.36
N HIS A 203 2.09 10.51 -9.32
CA HIS A 203 1.77 9.57 -8.27
C HIS A 203 0.27 9.40 -8.11
N SER A 204 -0.13 8.16 -7.86
CA SER A 204 -1.50 7.72 -7.64
C SER A 204 -1.70 7.30 -6.18
N ARG A 205 -2.93 6.92 -5.81
CA ARG A 205 -3.25 6.38 -4.48
C ARG A 205 -2.54 5.06 -4.11
N TYR A 206 -1.71 4.53 -5.01
CA TYR A 206 -0.84 3.40 -4.71
C TYR A 206 0.49 3.83 -4.10
N SER A 207 0.88 5.11 -4.21
CA SER A 207 1.82 5.75 -3.27
C SER A 207 1.05 6.23 -2.03
N ASP A 208 1.77 6.48 -0.94
CA ASP A 208 1.22 6.95 0.33
C ASP A 208 0.90 8.45 0.35
N ASP A 209 1.42 9.20 -0.62
CA ASP A 209 1.28 10.64 -0.77
C ASP A 209 0.49 11.08 -2.03
N GLY A 210 0.06 10.14 -2.87
CA GLY A 210 -0.77 10.39 -4.04
C GLY A 210 -2.29 10.38 -3.76
N ASP A 211 -3.03 11.31 -4.38
CA ASP A 211 -4.46 11.53 -4.09
C ASP A 211 -5.43 10.82 -5.05
N PHE A 212 -5.04 10.69 -6.33
CA PHE A 212 -5.92 10.28 -7.42
C PHE A 212 -5.78 8.80 -7.79
N SER A 213 -6.88 8.16 -8.17
CA SER A 213 -6.84 6.84 -8.80
C SER A 213 -6.18 6.87 -10.18
N VAL A 214 -5.77 5.71 -10.67
CA VAL A 214 -5.14 5.59 -11.99
C VAL A 214 -6.06 6.14 -13.09
N GLU A 215 -7.35 5.76 -13.10
CA GLU A 215 -8.30 6.25 -14.11
C GLU A 215 -8.53 7.76 -14.05
N GLU A 216 -8.55 8.36 -12.85
CA GLU A 216 -8.63 9.82 -12.70
C GLU A 216 -7.39 10.50 -13.30
N LEU A 217 -6.18 9.96 -13.09
CA LEU A 217 -4.96 10.47 -13.70
C LEU A 217 -5.02 10.41 -15.23
N PHE A 218 -5.47 9.30 -15.81
CA PHE A 218 -5.65 9.18 -17.27
C PHE A 218 -6.68 10.18 -17.81
N ALA A 219 -7.80 10.38 -17.10
CA ALA A 219 -8.82 11.36 -17.48
C ALA A 219 -8.27 12.81 -17.42
N MET A 220 -7.48 13.13 -16.40
CA MET A 220 -6.80 14.42 -16.27
C MET A 220 -5.78 14.63 -17.39
N ALA A 221 -4.93 13.64 -17.66
CA ALA A 221 -3.95 13.70 -18.74
C ALA A 221 -4.62 13.94 -20.10
N LYS A 222 -5.72 13.21 -20.39
CA LYS A 222 -6.49 13.41 -21.63
C LYS A 222 -7.08 14.81 -21.72
N ARG A 223 -7.65 15.32 -20.63
CA ARG A 223 -8.22 16.67 -20.57
C ARG A 223 -7.16 17.75 -20.79
N ASN A 224 -5.96 17.53 -20.27
CA ASN A 224 -4.82 18.43 -20.38
C ASN A 224 -4.08 18.31 -21.73
N GLY A 225 -4.51 17.39 -22.62
CA GLY A 225 -3.87 17.18 -23.92
C GLY A 225 -2.50 16.49 -23.84
N ILE A 226 -2.20 15.84 -22.71
CA ILE A 226 -0.97 15.08 -22.51
C ILE A 226 -1.06 13.77 -23.31
N GLN A 227 -0.02 13.48 -24.07
CA GLN A 227 0.02 12.37 -25.02
C GLN A 227 0.78 11.16 -24.48
N THR A 228 1.78 11.39 -23.63
CA THR A 228 2.60 10.32 -23.04
C THR A 228 2.69 10.50 -21.54
N ILE A 229 2.33 9.47 -20.77
CA ILE A 229 2.45 9.49 -19.32
C ILE A 229 3.17 8.27 -18.77
N SER A 230 3.74 8.42 -17.58
CA SER A 230 4.18 7.32 -16.72
C SER A 230 3.72 7.62 -15.30
N ILE A 231 3.14 6.63 -14.63
CA ILE A 231 2.77 6.70 -13.21
C ILE A 231 3.88 5.99 -12.46
N ALA A 232 4.58 6.70 -11.59
CA ALA A 232 5.80 6.26 -10.94
C ALA A 232 5.64 6.25 -9.42
N ASP A 233 4.63 5.52 -8.92
CA ASP A 233 4.34 5.47 -7.48
C ASP A 233 5.57 5.04 -6.66
N HIS A 234 5.74 5.65 -5.47
CA HIS A 234 6.76 5.28 -4.50
C HIS A 234 6.73 3.78 -4.16
N ASN A 235 7.81 3.06 -4.52
CA ASN A 235 8.08 1.66 -4.22
C ASN A 235 6.93 0.69 -4.55
N SER A 236 6.07 1.05 -5.51
CA SER A 236 4.85 0.32 -5.81
C SER A 236 4.63 0.22 -7.30
N ILE A 237 4.46 -1.01 -7.79
CA ILE A 237 4.17 -1.26 -9.21
C ILE A 237 2.68 -1.36 -9.51
N LYS A 238 1.81 -1.18 -8.51
CA LYS A 238 0.38 -1.54 -8.61
C LYS A 238 -0.38 -0.74 -9.66
N ALA A 239 -0.07 0.55 -9.84
CA ALA A 239 -0.71 1.36 -10.87
C ALA A 239 -0.48 0.81 -12.28
N ASN A 240 0.68 0.20 -12.54
CA ASN A 240 1.04 -0.29 -13.87
C ASN A 240 0.06 -1.35 -14.41
N PHE A 241 -0.57 -2.15 -13.54
CA PHE A 241 -1.57 -3.15 -13.96
C PHE A 241 -2.84 -2.51 -14.51
N GLU A 242 -3.36 -1.47 -13.85
CA GLU A 242 -4.54 -0.73 -14.32
C GLU A 242 -4.19 0.15 -15.52
N ALA A 243 -3.05 0.84 -15.46
CA ALA A 243 -2.62 1.79 -16.46
C ALA A 243 -2.40 1.15 -17.83
N ALA A 244 -1.87 -0.07 -17.88
CA ALA A 244 -1.71 -0.82 -19.13
C ALA A 244 -3.04 -1.06 -19.87
N ILE A 245 -4.16 -1.17 -19.14
CA ILE A 245 -5.50 -1.35 -19.73
C ILE A 245 -6.08 0.02 -20.14
N LEU A 246 -5.84 1.06 -19.34
CA LEU A 246 -6.40 2.39 -19.56
C LEU A 246 -5.71 3.14 -20.70
N ALA A 247 -4.45 2.82 -21.00
CA ALA A 247 -3.68 3.41 -22.10
C ALA A 247 -4.43 3.37 -23.44
N ASP A 248 -4.95 2.21 -23.83
CA ASP A 248 -5.73 2.05 -25.06
C ASP A 248 -7.05 2.82 -25.01
N ARG A 249 -7.78 2.70 -23.90
CA ARG A 249 -9.08 3.38 -23.68
C ARG A 249 -8.97 4.90 -23.84
N TYR A 250 -7.93 5.51 -23.28
CA TYR A 250 -7.72 6.95 -23.31
C TYR A 250 -6.90 7.42 -24.51
N GLN A 251 -6.35 6.49 -25.30
CA GLN A 251 -5.40 6.76 -26.39
C GLN A 251 -4.22 7.63 -25.90
N ILE A 252 -3.61 7.18 -24.80
CA ILE A 252 -2.42 7.81 -24.21
C ILE A 252 -1.30 6.78 -24.26
N ASN A 253 -0.12 7.22 -24.73
CA ASN A 253 1.07 6.40 -24.69
C ASN A 253 1.49 6.22 -23.23
N TYR A 254 1.39 5.02 -22.71
CA TYR A 254 1.77 4.71 -21.33
C TYR A 254 3.12 4.01 -21.29
N ILE A 255 4.03 4.53 -20.47
CA ILE A 255 5.32 3.89 -20.17
C ILE A 255 5.23 3.38 -18.72
N PRO A 256 5.37 2.06 -18.46
CA PRO A 256 5.40 1.55 -17.10
C PRO A 256 6.51 2.22 -16.27
N GLY A 257 6.17 2.63 -15.06
CA GLY A 257 7.00 3.44 -14.19
C GLY A 257 7.01 2.98 -12.74
N ILE A 258 8.07 3.34 -12.03
CA ILE A 258 8.19 3.24 -10.56
C ILE A 258 9.19 4.30 -10.09
N GLU A 259 8.94 4.93 -8.95
CA GLU A 259 9.95 5.69 -8.21
C GLU A 259 10.39 4.87 -7.01
N MET A 260 11.68 4.56 -6.90
CA MET A 260 12.22 3.73 -5.82
C MET A 260 13.11 4.55 -4.88
N ASP A 261 12.88 4.38 -3.59
CA ASP A 261 13.76 4.96 -2.59
C ASP A 261 15.07 4.16 -2.53
N CYS A 262 16.19 4.89 -2.52
CA CYS A 262 17.51 4.28 -2.47
C CYS A 262 18.49 5.17 -1.71
N SER A 263 19.63 4.59 -1.34
CA SER A 263 20.74 5.32 -0.74
C SER A 263 21.96 5.33 -1.66
N PHE A 264 22.57 6.49 -1.83
CA PHE A 264 23.86 6.67 -2.46
C PHE A 264 24.82 7.34 -1.49
N HIS A 265 25.87 6.61 -1.06
CA HIS A 265 26.85 7.10 -0.08
C HIS A 265 26.24 7.68 1.21
N GLY A 266 25.14 7.09 1.69
CA GLY A 266 24.44 7.54 2.91
C GLY A 266 23.45 8.67 2.70
N THR A 267 23.30 9.16 1.46
CA THR A 267 22.27 10.12 1.08
C THR A 267 21.07 9.40 0.50
N ASN A 268 19.87 9.72 1.01
CA ASN A 268 18.63 9.17 0.47
C ASN A 268 18.23 9.91 -0.80
N LEU A 269 17.88 9.16 -1.83
CA LEU A 269 17.54 9.64 -3.17
C LEU A 269 16.39 8.80 -3.74
N HIS A 270 15.78 9.32 -4.80
CA HIS A 270 14.80 8.58 -5.56
C HIS A 270 15.34 8.22 -6.95
N LEU A 271 15.11 6.97 -7.35
CA LEU A 271 15.49 6.44 -8.64
C LEU A 271 14.23 6.02 -9.41
N LEU A 272 14.03 6.62 -10.57
CA LEU A 272 12.94 6.28 -11.48
C LEU A 272 13.35 5.09 -12.35
N GLY A 273 12.45 4.11 -12.47
CA GLY A 273 12.56 2.99 -13.40
C GLY A 273 11.48 3.06 -14.46
N TYR A 274 11.87 3.10 -15.74
CA TYR A 274 10.93 3.19 -16.86
C TYR A 274 10.98 1.99 -17.79
N GLY A 275 9.83 1.55 -18.30
CA GLY A 275 9.70 0.38 -19.15
C GLY A 275 10.05 -0.92 -18.44
N ILE A 276 9.81 -0.97 -17.13
CA ILE A 276 10.07 -2.13 -16.27
C ILE A 276 9.08 -3.27 -16.56
N ASP A 277 9.53 -4.52 -16.39
CA ASP A 277 8.61 -5.65 -16.23
C ASP A 277 8.00 -5.63 -14.82
N TYR A 278 6.91 -4.88 -14.68
CA TYR A 278 6.17 -4.71 -13.43
C TYR A 278 5.50 -6.00 -12.91
N LYS A 279 5.58 -7.13 -13.63
CA LYS A 279 5.12 -8.44 -13.17
C LYS A 279 6.20 -9.24 -12.44
N ASP A 280 7.45 -8.78 -12.47
CA ASP A 280 8.54 -9.42 -11.74
C ASP A 280 8.30 -9.33 -10.22
N GLU A 281 8.35 -10.48 -9.54
CA GLU A 281 8.06 -10.59 -8.11
C GLU A 281 9.04 -9.79 -7.23
N ARG A 282 10.23 -9.46 -7.74
CA ARG A 282 11.22 -8.65 -7.01
C ARG A 282 10.69 -7.26 -6.67
N TYR A 283 9.83 -6.67 -7.50
CA TYR A 283 9.15 -5.41 -7.17
C TYR A 283 8.17 -5.54 -6.02
N ILE A 284 7.50 -6.69 -5.92
CA ILE A 284 6.59 -6.98 -4.80
C ILE A 284 7.41 -7.14 -3.51
N GLN A 285 8.56 -7.82 -3.58
CA GLN A 285 9.48 -7.96 -2.46
C GLN A 285 10.00 -6.59 -1.99
N LEU A 286 10.38 -5.73 -2.93
CA LEU A 286 10.80 -4.35 -2.66
C LEU A 286 9.71 -3.54 -1.94
N SER A 287 8.48 -3.59 -2.46
CA SER A 287 7.33 -2.89 -1.86
C SER A 287 7.06 -3.37 -0.43
N ASN A 288 7.08 -4.69 -0.20
CA ASN A 288 6.90 -5.27 1.12
C ASN A 288 8.03 -4.92 2.09
N TYR A 289 9.26 -4.86 1.60
CA TYR A 289 10.41 -4.42 2.38
C TYR A 289 10.23 -2.97 2.85
N HIS A 290 9.92 -2.05 1.94
CA HIS A 290 9.69 -0.64 2.25
C HIS A 290 8.54 -0.44 3.24
N LEU A 291 7.40 -1.09 2.99
CA LEU A 291 6.25 -1.04 3.89
C LEU A 291 6.59 -1.48 5.32
N LYS A 292 7.44 -2.51 5.47
CA LYS A 292 7.92 -2.96 6.78
C LYS A 292 8.78 -1.91 7.48
N GLN A 293 9.67 -1.23 6.74
CA GLN A 293 10.49 -0.16 7.30
C GLN A 293 9.64 1.05 7.69
N GLU A 294 8.72 1.49 6.83
CA GLU A 294 7.84 2.64 7.14
C GLU A 294 6.92 2.38 8.34
N ARG A 295 6.40 1.16 8.49
CA ARG A 295 5.63 0.78 9.69
C ARG A 295 6.45 0.90 10.97
N LYS A 296 7.72 0.52 10.92
CA LYS A 296 8.64 0.66 12.05
C LYS A 296 8.91 2.15 12.33
N ALA A 297 9.12 2.94 11.27
CA ALA A 297 9.41 4.36 11.37
C ALA A 297 8.21 5.20 11.85
N SER A 298 6.98 4.79 11.54
CA SER A 298 5.75 5.54 11.81
C SER A 298 5.60 6.01 13.26
N ILE A 299 5.77 5.09 14.22
CA ILE A 299 5.62 5.43 15.65
C ILE A 299 6.83 6.23 16.15
N GLU A 300 8.04 5.88 15.73
CA GLU A 300 9.24 6.64 16.09
C GLU A 300 9.18 8.08 15.58
N ARG A 301 8.59 8.30 14.40
CA ARG A 301 8.38 9.60 13.76
C ARG A 301 7.44 10.48 14.59
N VAL A 302 6.35 9.90 15.08
CA VAL A 302 5.44 10.55 16.03
C VAL A 302 6.18 10.90 17.32
N ASP A 303 6.84 9.92 17.95
CA ASP A 303 7.51 10.13 19.24
C ASP A 303 8.57 11.24 19.17
N LYS A 304 9.40 11.25 18.11
CA LYS A 304 10.39 12.31 17.87
C LYS A 304 9.75 13.67 17.64
N PHE A 305 8.69 13.74 16.83
CA PHE A 305 8.02 14.99 16.55
C PHE A 305 7.36 15.58 17.80
N GLU A 306 6.66 14.76 18.59
CA GLU A 306 6.08 15.21 19.86
C GLU A 306 7.16 15.65 20.85
N ALA A 307 8.31 14.97 20.89
CA ALA A 307 9.43 15.34 21.76
C ALA A 307 10.07 16.68 21.37
N VAL A 308 10.15 16.99 20.07
CA VAL A 308 10.73 18.24 19.56
C VAL A 308 9.76 19.42 19.71
N THR A 309 8.47 19.21 19.42
CA THR A 309 7.50 20.32 19.30
C THR A 309 6.58 20.46 20.50
N GLY A 310 6.40 19.40 21.30
CA GLY A 310 5.39 19.33 22.36
C GLY A 310 3.95 19.14 21.86
N LEU A 311 3.71 19.16 20.55
CA LEU A 311 2.38 18.97 19.96
C LEU A 311 1.98 17.50 20.02
N LYS A 312 0.72 17.25 20.36
CA LYS A 312 0.17 15.89 20.50
C LYS A 312 -0.53 15.44 19.24
N LEU A 313 -0.26 14.20 18.82
CA LEU A 313 -0.81 13.63 17.59
C LEU A 313 -1.87 12.58 17.90
N ASP A 314 -2.96 12.59 17.14
CA ASP A 314 -3.93 11.49 17.13
C ASP A 314 -3.41 10.35 16.24
N VAL A 315 -2.68 9.42 16.86
CA VAL A 315 -2.08 8.28 16.16
C VAL A 315 -3.14 7.38 15.51
N ASP A 316 -4.30 7.20 16.15
CA ASP A 316 -5.39 6.37 15.61
C ASP A 316 -5.96 7.00 14.33
N LEU A 317 -6.11 8.34 14.31
CA LEU A 317 -6.51 9.08 13.13
C LEU A 317 -5.47 8.95 12.01
N LEU A 318 -4.19 9.21 12.30
CA LEU A 318 -3.10 9.12 11.31
C LEU A 318 -3.06 7.73 10.65
N LEU A 319 -3.09 6.66 11.45
CA LEU A 319 -3.08 5.29 10.93
C LEU A 319 -4.29 4.95 10.06
N SER A 320 -5.40 5.69 10.20
CA SER A 320 -6.63 5.49 9.42
C SER A 320 -6.67 6.30 8.11
N MET A 321 -5.76 7.26 7.91
CA MET A 321 -5.75 8.15 6.74
C MET A 321 -5.29 7.45 5.46
N ASN A 322 -4.51 6.37 5.56
CA ASN A 322 -4.08 5.57 4.41
C ASN A 322 -4.38 4.08 4.60
N ASN A 323 -4.34 3.32 3.51
CA ASN A 323 -4.62 1.89 3.51
C ASN A 323 -3.46 1.03 4.06
N ALA A 324 -2.24 1.59 4.11
CA ALA A 324 -1.03 0.90 4.51
C ALA A 324 -0.86 0.84 6.05
N GLY A 325 -1.57 1.70 6.77
CA GLY A 325 -1.45 1.85 8.23
C GLY A 325 -0.07 2.41 8.60
N ILE A 326 0.43 3.37 7.83
CA ILE A 326 1.70 4.07 8.07
C ILE A 326 1.46 5.54 8.37
N ILE A 327 2.45 6.22 8.93
CA ILE A 327 2.41 7.63 9.27
C ILE A 327 3.59 8.34 8.61
N THR A 328 3.33 9.16 7.61
CA THR A 328 4.33 10.00 6.94
C THR A 328 4.40 11.40 7.58
N GLY A 329 5.41 12.19 7.24
CA GLY A 329 5.53 13.56 7.75
C GLY A 329 4.46 14.50 7.19
N GLU A 330 4.07 14.28 5.93
CA GLU A 330 2.99 14.98 5.23
C GLU A 330 1.66 14.76 5.94
N MET A 331 1.36 13.53 6.36
CA MET A 331 0.14 13.21 7.10
C MET A 331 0.09 13.89 8.47
N ILE A 332 1.24 13.99 9.16
CA ILE A 332 1.33 14.73 10.42
C ILE A 332 1.04 16.22 10.17
N GLY A 333 1.62 16.80 9.13
CA GLY A 333 1.32 18.16 8.69
C GLY A 333 -0.16 18.34 8.37
N GLU A 334 -0.75 17.41 7.62
CA GLU A 334 -2.18 17.41 7.25
C GLU A 334 -3.09 17.37 8.49
N GLN A 335 -2.81 16.49 9.46
CA GLN A 335 -3.60 16.43 10.69
C GLN A 335 -3.52 17.74 11.48
N LEU A 336 -2.31 18.28 11.67
CA LEU A 336 -2.10 19.48 12.48
C LEU A 336 -2.72 20.72 11.84
N LEU A 337 -2.51 20.91 10.53
CA LEU A 337 -3.01 22.08 9.80
C LEU A 337 -4.54 22.07 9.71
N ASN A 338 -5.17 20.90 9.62
CA ASN A 338 -6.62 20.77 9.53
C ASN A 338 -7.33 20.62 10.88
N ASN A 339 -6.60 20.49 11.99
CA ASN A 339 -7.19 20.39 13.32
C ASN A 339 -7.40 21.79 13.93
N PRO A 340 -8.65 22.20 14.22
CA PRO A 340 -8.96 23.51 14.81
C PRO A 340 -8.26 23.78 16.14
N ALA A 341 -7.89 22.73 16.90
CA ALA A 341 -7.18 22.88 18.17
C ALA A 341 -5.77 23.51 18.01
N TYR A 342 -5.19 23.43 16.80
CA TYR A 342 -3.89 24.02 16.47
C TYR A 342 -4.00 25.23 15.53
N ALA A 343 -5.18 25.88 15.46
CA ALA A 343 -5.40 27.02 14.58
C ALA A 343 -4.42 28.18 14.84
N ASP A 344 -4.18 28.48 16.12
CA ASP A 344 -3.34 29.59 16.58
C ASP A 344 -1.89 29.19 16.87
N GLU A 345 -1.50 27.95 16.54
CA GLU A 345 -0.15 27.43 16.81
C GLU A 345 0.90 28.16 15.95
N GLU A 346 1.85 28.85 16.60
CA GLU A 346 2.89 29.65 15.94
C GLU A 346 3.74 28.81 14.98
N LEU A 347 4.06 27.57 15.36
CA LEU A 347 4.83 26.62 14.55
C LEU A 347 4.17 26.35 13.19
N LEU A 348 2.84 26.42 13.11
CA LEU A 348 2.08 26.08 11.90
C LEU A 348 1.82 27.29 10.99
N LYS A 349 2.01 28.52 11.48
CA LYS A 349 1.73 29.75 10.71
C LYS A 349 2.44 29.83 9.36
N PRO A 350 3.72 29.42 9.20
CA PRO A 350 4.40 29.47 7.91
C PRO A 350 3.72 28.64 6.81
N TYR A 351 3.01 27.58 7.19
CA TYR A 351 2.34 26.65 6.25
C TYR A 351 0.85 26.97 6.05
N ARG A 352 0.28 27.90 6.83
CA ARG A 352 -1.12 28.33 6.66
C ARG A 352 -1.21 29.40 5.57
N VAL A 353 -2.44 29.67 5.11
CA VAL A 353 -2.72 30.69 4.08
C VAL A 353 -2.07 32.03 4.46
N GLY A 354 -1.25 32.57 3.54
CA GLY A 354 -0.50 33.82 3.74
C GLY A 354 0.90 33.63 4.35
N GLY A 355 1.25 32.43 4.81
CA GLY A 355 2.60 32.08 5.26
C GLY A 355 3.56 31.83 4.09
N GLU A 356 4.87 31.93 4.34
CA GLU A 356 5.91 31.78 3.31
C GLU A 356 6.05 30.37 2.71
N ARG A 357 5.45 29.35 3.33
CA ARG A 357 5.54 27.92 2.95
C ARG A 357 4.16 27.30 2.66
N ASN A 358 3.19 28.14 2.32
CA ASN A 358 1.79 27.73 2.10
C ASN A 358 1.52 27.10 0.72
N ASP A 359 2.49 27.16 -0.20
CA ASP A 359 2.36 26.67 -1.57
C ASP A 359 2.20 25.14 -1.62
N ASN A 360 2.99 24.42 -0.82
CA ASN A 360 2.90 22.96 -0.64
C ASN A 360 3.00 22.62 0.85
N PRO A 361 1.96 22.91 1.64
CA PRO A 361 2.09 23.02 3.10
C PRO A 361 2.49 21.69 3.76
N TYR A 362 1.98 20.55 3.27
CA TYR A 362 2.28 19.24 3.85
C TYR A 362 3.71 18.78 3.55
N VAL A 363 4.17 18.96 2.31
CA VAL A 363 5.55 18.61 1.91
C VAL A 363 6.57 19.57 2.51
N ASN A 364 6.26 20.87 2.57
CA ASN A 364 7.12 21.84 3.24
C ASN A 364 7.28 21.51 4.72
N PHE A 365 6.20 21.07 5.38
CA PHE A 365 6.24 20.59 6.76
C PHE A 365 7.11 19.34 6.88
N TYR A 366 6.95 18.37 5.97
CA TYR A 366 7.83 17.21 5.88
C TYR A 366 9.32 17.61 5.79
N TRP A 367 9.66 18.54 4.88
CA TRP A 367 11.04 18.98 4.68
C TRP A 367 11.64 19.74 5.87
N ASP A 368 10.85 20.32 6.75
CA ASP A 368 11.36 21.06 7.90
C ASP A 368 11.54 20.19 9.15
N PHE A 369 10.73 19.13 9.29
CA PHE A 369 10.74 18.29 10.48
C PHE A 369 11.28 16.89 10.22
N PHE A 370 11.02 16.29 9.07
CA PHE A 370 11.16 14.85 8.87
C PHE A 370 12.16 14.42 7.80
N ALA A 371 12.59 15.31 6.91
CA ALA A 371 13.63 14.99 5.92
C ALA A 371 14.99 14.68 6.56
N GLN A 372 15.92 14.07 5.81
CA GLN A 372 17.24 13.70 6.32
C GLN A 372 17.97 14.91 6.94
N GLY A 373 18.43 14.74 8.18
CA GLY A 373 19.08 15.80 8.96
C GLY A 373 18.14 16.76 9.71
N LYS A 374 16.82 16.54 9.65
CA LYS A 374 15.81 17.37 10.33
C LYS A 374 15.45 16.83 11.73
N PRO A 375 14.87 17.67 12.61
CA PRO A 375 14.73 17.36 14.03
C PRO A 375 13.99 16.06 14.37
N ALA A 376 13.00 15.68 13.56
CA ALA A 376 12.19 14.47 13.74
C ALA A 376 12.48 13.40 12.67
N TYR A 377 13.65 13.46 12.01
CA TYR A 377 14.08 12.44 11.05
C TYR A 377 14.17 11.06 11.73
N VAL A 378 13.62 10.05 11.05
CA VAL A 378 13.76 8.64 11.41
C VAL A 378 14.53 7.96 10.30
N ASP A 379 15.56 7.22 10.69
CA ASP A 379 16.41 6.54 9.73
C ASP A 379 15.72 5.30 9.18
N ILE A 380 15.67 5.22 7.85
CA ILE A 380 15.08 4.11 7.11
C ILE A 380 16.18 3.46 6.29
N ALA A 381 16.32 2.14 6.47
CA ALA A 381 17.31 1.36 5.74
C ALA A 381 16.84 1.14 4.30
N TYR A 382 17.15 2.08 3.41
CA TYR A 382 16.89 1.93 1.97
C TYR A 382 17.91 1.02 1.29
N PRO A 383 17.52 0.30 0.21
CA PRO A 383 18.46 -0.40 -0.65
C PRO A 383 19.49 0.56 -1.26
N THR A 384 20.62 0.02 -1.72
CA THR A 384 21.63 0.86 -2.38
C THR A 384 21.16 1.28 -3.78
N MET A 385 21.64 2.43 -4.26
CA MET A 385 21.43 2.89 -5.63
C MET A 385 21.82 1.80 -6.65
N GLN A 386 22.93 1.10 -6.40
CA GLN A 386 23.44 0.02 -7.24
C GLN A 386 22.44 -1.14 -7.32
N ASP A 387 21.92 -1.62 -6.17
CA ASP A 387 20.93 -2.70 -6.16
C ASP A 387 19.65 -2.32 -6.94
N MET A 388 19.21 -1.05 -6.82
CA MET A 388 18.03 -0.56 -7.53
C MET A 388 18.27 -0.41 -9.03
N VAL A 389 19.45 0.06 -9.43
CA VAL A 389 19.87 0.11 -10.84
C VAL A 389 19.91 -1.29 -11.45
N GLU A 390 20.49 -2.27 -10.74
CA GLU A 390 20.53 -3.66 -11.19
C GLU A 390 19.13 -4.23 -11.33
N LEU A 391 18.25 -4.03 -10.34
CA LEU A 391 16.85 -4.46 -10.41
C LEU A 391 16.13 -3.90 -11.65
N ILE A 392 16.22 -2.58 -11.91
CA ILE A 392 15.59 -1.99 -13.10
C ILE A 392 16.15 -2.58 -14.39
N LYS A 393 17.47 -2.75 -14.48
CA LYS A 393 18.11 -3.25 -15.71
C LYS A 393 17.76 -4.71 -15.97
N ASP A 394 17.74 -5.54 -14.92
CA ASP A 394 17.41 -6.96 -15.01
C ASP A 394 15.95 -7.22 -15.42
N THR A 395 15.06 -6.27 -15.14
CA THR A 395 13.65 -6.32 -15.55
C THR A 395 13.41 -5.57 -16.87
N GLY A 396 14.47 -5.21 -17.59
CA GLY A 396 14.41 -4.60 -18.92
C GLY A 396 14.16 -3.09 -18.95
N GLY A 397 14.08 -2.44 -17.78
CA GLY A 397 13.83 -1.02 -17.67
C GLY A 397 15.08 -0.13 -17.80
N ILE A 398 14.85 1.18 -17.72
CA ILE A 398 15.90 2.20 -17.77
C ILE A 398 15.89 3.01 -16.46
N PRO A 399 16.99 2.99 -15.68
CA PRO A 399 17.12 3.77 -14.45
C PRO A 399 17.47 5.23 -14.73
N ILE A 400 16.73 6.16 -14.11
CA ILE A 400 16.86 7.61 -14.27
C ILE A 400 16.86 8.26 -12.88
N LEU A 401 17.80 9.17 -12.61
CA LEU A 401 17.81 9.91 -11.35
C LEU A 401 16.65 10.92 -11.32
N ALA A 402 15.79 10.82 -10.31
CA ALA A 402 14.68 11.75 -10.12
C ALA A 402 15.18 13.10 -9.58
N HIS A 403 14.53 14.20 -10.00
CA HIS A 403 14.66 15.56 -9.46
C HIS A 403 15.96 15.87 -8.68
N PRO A 404 17.15 15.85 -9.34
CA PRO A 404 18.48 15.89 -8.70
C PRO A 404 18.79 17.11 -7.82
N LYS A 405 17.93 18.13 -7.82
CA LYS A 405 18.09 19.39 -7.09
C LYS A 405 18.43 19.21 -5.62
N LYS A 406 17.79 18.27 -4.91
CA LYS A 406 18.09 18.02 -3.50
C LYS A 406 18.65 16.61 -3.33
N PRO A 407 19.77 16.44 -2.61
CA PRO A 407 20.57 17.48 -1.95
C PRO A 407 21.69 18.08 -2.82
N PHE A 408 21.91 17.62 -4.05
CA PHE A 408 23.14 17.91 -4.79
C PHE A 408 23.11 19.19 -5.63
N GLY A 409 21.93 19.73 -5.95
CA GLY A 409 21.79 20.88 -6.83
C GLY A 409 22.49 20.63 -8.15
N CYS A 410 23.56 21.39 -8.41
CA CYS A 410 24.37 21.35 -9.62
C CYS A 410 25.75 20.71 -9.46
N ASP A 411 25.94 19.89 -8.42
CA ASP A 411 27.19 19.17 -8.21
C ASP A 411 27.45 18.13 -9.32
N SER A 412 28.22 18.55 -10.32
CA SER A 412 28.57 17.76 -11.50
C SER A 412 29.34 16.48 -11.15
N GLU A 413 30.22 16.52 -10.14
CA GLU A 413 31.04 15.37 -9.77
C GLU A 413 30.17 14.26 -9.17
N THR A 414 29.29 14.62 -8.22
CA THR A 414 28.36 13.66 -7.61
C THR A 414 27.38 13.10 -8.63
N LEU A 415 26.81 13.95 -9.51
CA LEU A 415 25.88 13.49 -10.54
C LEU A 415 26.54 12.53 -11.54
N LYS A 416 27.80 12.79 -11.93
CA LYS A 416 28.59 11.87 -12.76
C LYS A 416 28.87 10.55 -12.04
N ALA A 417 29.21 10.60 -10.74
CA ALA A 417 29.41 9.38 -9.95
C ALA A 417 28.13 8.51 -9.85
N ILE A 418 26.96 9.15 -9.77
CA ILE A 418 25.67 8.42 -9.81
C ILE A 418 25.45 7.78 -11.19
N LEU A 419 25.76 8.48 -12.28
CA LEU A 419 25.70 7.92 -13.64
C LEU A 419 26.66 6.72 -13.79
N ASP A 420 27.85 6.79 -13.20
CA ASP A 420 28.83 5.70 -13.22
C ASP A 420 28.34 4.43 -12.48
N CYS A 421 27.34 4.55 -11.60
CA CYS A 421 26.69 3.41 -10.97
C CYS A 421 25.71 2.66 -11.89
N GLY A 422 25.55 3.13 -13.13
CA GLY A 422 24.68 2.52 -14.14
C GLY A 422 23.34 3.22 -14.33
N VAL A 423 23.10 4.34 -13.63
CA VAL A 423 22.00 5.26 -13.94
C VAL A 423 22.20 5.80 -15.36
N ARG A 424 21.15 5.81 -16.17
CA ARG A 424 21.24 6.07 -17.62
C ARG A 424 20.83 7.47 -18.02
N GLY A 425 20.31 8.27 -17.10
CA GLY A 425 19.84 9.62 -17.39
C GLY A 425 19.40 10.38 -16.17
N LEU A 426 18.99 11.62 -16.40
CA LEU A 426 18.51 12.56 -15.39
C LEU A 426 17.10 13.03 -15.74
N GLU A 427 16.26 13.21 -14.73
CA GLU A 427 15.08 14.05 -14.83
C GLU A 427 15.52 15.51 -14.88
N VAL A 428 15.66 16.06 -16.09
CA VAL A 428 16.15 17.43 -16.29
C VAL A 428 15.03 18.44 -16.06
N PHE A 429 13.84 18.12 -16.55
CA PHE A 429 12.67 18.99 -16.46
C PHE A 429 11.77 18.48 -15.33
N SER A 430 11.69 19.26 -14.26
CA SER A 430 10.87 18.98 -13.08
C SER A 430 10.27 20.28 -12.56
N SER A 431 9.10 20.23 -11.92
CA SER A 431 8.49 21.39 -11.26
C SER A 431 9.37 22.02 -10.18
N TYR A 432 10.41 21.31 -9.74
CA TYR A 432 11.38 21.82 -8.76
C TYR A 432 12.53 22.62 -9.36
N HIS A 433 12.78 22.53 -10.67
CA HIS A 433 14.00 23.04 -11.28
C HIS A 433 13.84 24.46 -11.81
N SER A 434 14.75 25.34 -11.41
CA SER A 434 14.88 26.67 -12.01
C SER A 434 15.53 26.59 -13.40
N PRO A 435 15.42 27.65 -14.22
CA PRO A 435 16.12 27.71 -15.50
C PRO A 435 17.64 27.49 -15.40
N GLU A 436 18.26 27.93 -14.31
CA GLU A 436 19.68 27.74 -14.02
C GLU A 436 20.02 26.27 -13.75
N GLU A 437 19.19 25.59 -12.96
CA GLU A 437 19.33 24.15 -12.66
C GLU A 437 19.14 23.32 -13.94
N ILE A 438 18.11 23.62 -14.75
CA ILE A 438 17.89 22.98 -16.06
C ILE A 438 19.12 23.17 -16.97
N ALA A 439 19.65 24.39 -17.07
CA ALA A 439 20.82 24.67 -17.92
C ALA A 439 22.06 23.88 -17.47
N CYS A 440 22.27 23.78 -16.17
CA CYS A 440 23.33 22.99 -15.55
C CYS A 440 23.18 21.49 -15.83
N TYR A 441 21.97 20.91 -15.68
CA TYR A 441 21.73 19.50 -16.01
C TYR A 441 21.90 19.22 -17.50
N LEU A 442 21.48 20.14 -18.38
CA LEU A 442 21.71 20.03 -19.81
C LEU A 442 23.22 20.04 -20.17
N GLN A 443 24.04 20.76 -19.41
CA GLN A 443 25.49 20.73 -19.57
C GLN A 443 26.07 19.36 -19.19
N ILE A 444 25.60 18.74 -18.10
CA ILE A 444 25.99 17.37 -17.71
C ILE A 444 25.53 16.35 -18.77
N VAL A 445 24.31 16.49 -19.29
CA VAL A 445 23.80 15.66 -20.40
C VAL A 445 24.70 15.77 -21.62
N LYS A 446 25.15 16.98 -21.96
CA LYS A 446 26.07 17.21 -23.09
C LYS A 446 27.42 16.53 -22.89
N GLU A 447 27.94 16.52 -21.66
CA GLU A 447 29.23 15.92 -21.32
C GLU A 447 29.19 14.39 -21.24
N THR A 448 28.09 13.83 -20.77
CA THR A 448 27.95 12.39 -20.48
C THR A 448 27.14 11.62 -21.52
N SER A 449 26.41 12.33 -22.39
CA SER A 449 25.42 11.76 -23.33
C SER A 449 24.35 10.89 -22.64
N CYS A 450 24.03 11.19 -21.38
CA CYS A 450 22.97 10.49 -20.65
C CYS A 450 21.57 10.87 -21.17
N LEU A 451 20.57 10.08 -20.82
CA LEU A 451 19.18 10.27 -21.24
C LEU A 451 18.53 11.42 -20.45
N VAL A 452 17.48 11.99 -21.05
CA VAL A 452 16.74 13.12 -20.49
C VAL A 452 15.27 12.76 -20.38
N THR A 453 14.70 12.96 -19.20
CA THR A 453 13.27 12.82 -18.95
C THR A 453 12.65 14.13 -18.43
N CYS A 454 11.32 14.16 -18.37
CA CYS A 454 10.53 15.25 -17.83
C CYS A 454 9.36 14.70 -17.02
N GLY A 455 9.06 15.35 -15.90
CA GLY A 455 7.99 14.92 -15.00
C GLY A 455 7.51 16.05 -14.10
N SER A 456 6.21 16.10 -13.79
CA SER A 456 5.67 17.11 -12.88
C SER A 456 5.90 16.76 -11.41
N ASP A 457 6.07 15.49 -11.10
CA ASP A 457 6.01 14.96 -9.75
C ASP A 457 4.66 15.27 -9.07
N PHE A 458 3.57 15.11 -9.84
CA PHE A 458 2.21 15.45 -9.42
C PHE A 458 1.63 14.48 -8.37
N HIS A 459 1.09 15.05 -7.29
CA HIS A 459 0.54 14.31 -6.14
C HIS A 459 -0.89 14.71 -5.73
N GLY A 460 -1.47 15.72 -6.37
CA GLY A 460 -2.76 16.27 -5.96
C GLY A 460 -2.67 17.05 -4.65
N LYS A 461 -3.54 16.75 -3.68
CA LYS A 461 -3.65 17.53 -2.43
C LYS A 461 -2.34 17.68 -1.64
N THR A 462 -1.40 16.76 -1.79
CA THR A 462 -0.11 16.79 -1.08
C THR A 462 0.82 17.86 -1.64
N LYS A 463 0.73 18.12 -2.94
CA LYS A 463 1.52 19.13 -3.67
C LYS A 463 0.59 20.03 -4.51
N PRO A 464 -0.27 20.85 -3.89
CA PRO A 464 -1.33 21.57 -4.58
C PRO A 464 -0.83 22.66 -5.54
N SER A 465 0.43 23.09 -5.45
CA SER A 465 1.02 24.01 -6.45
C SER A 465 1.61 23.31 -7.67
N ILE A 466 1.69 21.97 -7.67
CA ILE A 466 2.16 21.19 -8.82
C ILE A 466 0.98 20.81 -9.69
N GLU A 467 1.10 21.08 -10.98
CA GLU A 467 0.10 20.73 -11.99
C GLU A 467 0.63 19.65 -12.93
N MET A 468 -0.22 18.66 -13.23
CA MET A 468 0.08 17.59 -14.18
C MET A 468 0.46 18.16 -15.55
N GLY A 469 1.61 17.75 -16.07
CA GLY A 469 2.19 18.20 -17.33
C GLY A 469 3.05 19.46 -17.24
N VAL A 470 3.20 20.08 -16.07
CA VAL A 470 4.00 21.30 -15.89
C VAL A 470 5.35 20.98 -15.25
N SER A 471 6.38 20.80 -16.07
CA SER A 471 7.74 20.40 -15.65
C SER A 471 8.86 21.37 -16.07
N GLY A 472 8.51 22.48 -16.71
CA GLY A 472 9.47 23.38 -17.35
C GLY A 472 10.00 22.88 -18.70
N ALA A 473 9.52 21.73 -19.20
CA ALA A 473 9.79 21.27 -20.55
C ALA A 473 9.05 22.14 -21.59
N GLU A 474 9.76 22.50 -22.66
CA GLU A 474 9.27 23.33 -23.75
C GLU A 474 9.39 22.62 -25.11
N PRO A 475 8.60 23.00 -26.15
CA PRO A 475 8.65 22.37 -27.47
C PRO A 475 10.04 22.32 -28.12
N LYS A 476 10.94 23.26 -27.79
CA LYS A 476 12.33 23.26 -28.29
C LYS A 476 13.12 22.02 -27.85
N TYR A 477 12.71 21.35 -26.77
CA TYR A 477 13.34 20.15 -26.23
C TYR A 477 12.69 18.84 -26.71
N ASP A 478 11.67 18.89 -27.58
CA ASP A 478 10.96 17.73 -28.11
C ASP A 478 11.90 16.64 -28.66
N LYS A 479 12.93 17.05 -29.41
CA LYS A 479 13.90 16.11 -29.98
C LYS A 479 14.72 15.40 -28.90
N LEU A 480 15.04 16.08 -27.81
CA LEU A 480 15.84 15.54 -26.73
C LEU A 480 15.04 14.54 -25.89
N ILE A 481 13.82 14.92 -25.48
CA ILE A 481 12.93 14.06 -24.68
C ILE A 481 12.46 12.85 -25.51
N SER A 482 12.22 13.02 -26.81
CA SER A 482 11.79 11.91 -27.68
C SER A 482 12.86 10.82 -27.90
N ILE A 483 14.15 11.10 -27.69
CA ILE A 483 15.19 10.06 -27.69
C ILE A 483 14.89 9.00 -26.61
N PHE A 484 14.35 9.44 -25.47
CA PHE A 484 13.94 8.56 -24.40
C PHE A 484 12.61 7.88 -24.72
N THR A 485 11.55 8.64 -25.00
CA THR A 485 10.19 8.08 -25.12
C THR A 485 10.02 7.13 -26.31
N LYS A 486 10.72 7.38 -27.43
CA LYS A 486 10.67 6.48 -28.61
C LYS A 486 11.19 5.07 -28.35
N LYS A 487 12.02 4.87 -27.30
CA LYS A 487 12.48 3.54 -26.91
C LYS A 487 11.34 2.61 -26.49
N PHE A 488 10.19 3.17 -26.12
CA PHE A 488 9.03 2.42 -25.62
C PHE A 488 7.81 2.52 -26.54
N ILE A 489 7.69 3.61 -27.30
CA ILE A 489 6.52 3.86 -28.16
C ILE A 489 6.68 3.19 -29.53
N ASP A 490 7.91 3.12 -30.05
CA ASP A 490 8.21 2.54 -31.37
C ASP A 490 8.71 1.07 -31.27
N ALA A 491 8.78 0.50 -30.07
CA ALA A 491 9.24 -0.86 -29.76
C ALA A 491 8.07 -1.80 -29.56
#